data_AF-A0A2H0S4X3-F1
#
_entry.id   AF-A0A2H0S4X3-F1
#
_cell.length_a   1.000
_cell.length_b   1.000
_cell.length_c   1.000
_cell.angle_alpha   90.00
_cell.angle_beta   90.00
_cell.angle_gamma   90.00
#
_symmetry.space_group_name_H-M   'P 1'
#
loop_
_entity.id
_entity.type
_entity.pdbx_description
1 polymer ?
#
loop_
_entity_poly.entity_id
_entity_poly.type
_entity_poly.pdbx_seq_one_letter_code
_entity_poly.pdbx_strand_id
1 'polypeptide(L)'
;MKLSTAKESENELVSFAQELLSECPLAYHAQYQRYVTYEIISFVTGVSMLQEENDTHGYFDPFCDKDIVAWKVETAEKIFKMLESIIVRYENNLQRAVLN
;
A
#
# COMPACT_ATOMS: atom_id res chain seq x y z
N MET A 1 -19.99 16.07 -3.05
CA MET A 1 -20.18 14.97 -2.07
C MET A 1 -18.87 14.82 -1.29
N LYS A 2 -18.92 14.59 0.02
CA LYS A 2 -17.72 14.24 0.82
C LYS A 2 -17.38 12.77 0.53
N LEU A 3 -16.09 12.44 0.39
CA LEU A 3 -15.65 11.05 0.23
C LEU A 3 -15.83 10.28 1.54
N SER A 4 -15.94 8.95 1.46
CA SER A 4 -15.87 8.07 2.64
C SER A 4 -14.40 7.92 3.09
N THR A 5 -14.18 7.64 4.37
CA THR A 5 -12.82 7.45 4.92
C THR A 5 -12.06 6.30 4.24
N ALA A 6 -12.76 5.25 3.82
CA ALA A 6 -12.19 4.19 3.01
C ALA A 6 -11.64 4.72 1.68
N LYS A 7 -12.40 5.58 0.98
CA LYS A 7 -11.99 6.13 -0.31
C LYS A 7 -10.89 7.18 -0.16
N GLU A 8 -10.93 7.99 0.89
CA GLU A 8 -9.85 8.92 1.24
C GLU A 8 -8.55 8.14 1.50
N SER A 9 -8.61 7.05 2.26
CA SER A 9 -7.45 6.18 2.56
C SER A 9 -6.88 5.48 1.32
N GLU A 10 -7.74 4.97 0.44
CA GLU A 10 -7.31 4.40 -0.85
C GLU A 10 -6.59 5.45 -1.70
N ASN A 11 -7.16 6.64 -1.85
CA ASN A 11 -6.55 7.71 -2.64
C ASN A 11 -5.19 8.11 -2.07
N GLU A 12 -5.07 8.24 -0.74
CA GLU A 12 -3.80 8.53 -0.08
C GLU A 12 -2.75 7.44 -0.33
N LEU A 13 -3.14 6.16 -0.24
CA LEU A 13 -2.24 5.04 -0.55
C LEU A 13 -1.78 5.06 -2.02
N VAL A 14 -2.67 5.37 -2.96
CA VAL A 14 -2.34 5.51 -4.38
C VAL A 14 -1.38 6.67 -4.61
N SER A 15 -1.63 7.83 -4.01
CA SER A 15 -0.74 8.99 -4.13
C SER A 15 0.65 8.70 -3.54
N PHE A 16 0.70 8.12 -2.33
CA PHE A 16 1.94 7.71 -1.67
C PHE A 16 2.74 6.71 -2.52
N ALA A 17 2.05 5.70 -3.05
CA ALA A 17 2.62 4.71 -3.96
C ALA A 17 3.22 5.34 -5.22
N GLN A 18 2.52 6.29 -5.84
CA GLN A 18 2.99 6.96 -7.05
C GLN A 18 4.22 7.82 -6.80
N GLU A 19 4.26 8.52 -5.66
CA GLU A 19 5.43 9.29 -5.22
C GLU A 19 6.65 8.38 -5.09
N LEU A 20 6.54 7.28 -4.34
CA LEU A 20 7.65 6.34 -4.18
C LEU A 20 8.07 5.66 -5.49
N LEU A 21 7.10 5.31 -6.35
CA LEU A 21 7.40 4.74 -7.66
C LEU A 21 8.15 5.74 -8.56
N SER A 22 7.97 7.04 -8.39
CA SER A 22 8.67 8.05 -9.19
C SER A 22 10.16 8.15 -8.86
N GLU A 23 10.56 7.71 -7.66
CA GLU A 23 11.96 7.69 -7.20
C GLU A 23 12.67 6.38 -7.56
N CYS A 24 11.92 5.40 -8.07
CA CYS A 24 12.44 4.09 -8.37
C CYS A 24 13.23 4.05 -9.69
N PRO A 25 14.29 3.23 -9.80
CA PRO A 25 14.90 2.93 -11.09
C PRO A 25 13.93 2.25 -12.07
N LEU A 26 13.91 2.72 -13.33
CA LEU A 26 12.99 2.25 -14.38
C LEU A 26 13.01 0.72 -14.60
N ALA A 27 14.16 0.07 -14.41
CA ALA A 27 14.33 -1.37 -14.62
C ALA A 27 13.39 -2.22 -13.73
N TYR A 28 12.93 -1.68 -12.61
CA TYR A 28 12.10 -2.39 -11.63
C TYR A 28 10.67 -1.85 -11.52
N HIS A 29 10.35 -0.74 -12.20
CA HIS A 29 9.01 -0.10 -12.14
C HIS A 29 7.87 -1.10 -12.30
N ALA A 30 7.95 -1.97 -13.31
CA ALA A 30 6.89 -2.94 -13.60
C ALA A 30 6.69 -3.95 -12.45
N GLN A 31 7.77 -4.35 -11.77
CA GLN A 31 7.70 -5.27 -10.65
C GLN A 31 7.09 -4.57 -9.43
N TYR A 32 7.54 -3.36 -9.10
CA TYR A 32 7.00 -2.59 -7.99
C TYR A 32 5.54 -2.21 -8.19
N GLN A 33 5.18 -1.74 -9.38
CA GLN A 33 3.80 -1.36 -9.69
C GLN A 33 2.84 -2.53 -9.45
N ARG A 34 3.23 -3.76 -9.78
CA ARG A 34 2.41 -4.96 -9.51
C ARG A 34 2.20 -5.20 -8.02
N TYR A 35 3.27 -5.17 -7.22
CA TYR A 35 3.13 -5.41 -5.78
C TYR A 35 2.35 -4.32 -5.07
N VAL A 36 2.63 -3.06 -5.40
CA VAL A 36 1.92 -1.91 -4.83
C VAL A 36 0.44 -1.96 -5.18
N THR A 37 0.10 -2.30 -6.43
CA THR A 37 -1.30 -2.48 -6.84
C THR A 37 -1.98 -3.58 -6.02
N TYR A 38 -1.28 -4.70 -5.77
CA TYR A 38 -1.82 -5.79 -4.96
C TYR A 38 -2.12 -5.38 -3.52
N GLU A 39 -1.21 -4.66 -2.85
CA GLU A 39 -1.41 -4.20 -1.46
C GLU A 39 -2.60 -3.24 -1.36
N ILE A 40 -2.74 -2.31 -2.30
CA ILE A 40 -3.86 -1.35 -2.32
C ILE A 40 -5.19 -2.06 -2.57
N ILE A 41 -5.24 -2.99 -3.53
CA ILE A 41 -6.46 -3.79 -3.78
C ILE A 41 -6.84 -4.61 -2.55
N SER A 42 -5.85 -5.26 -1.91
CA SER A 42 -6.08 -6.07 -0.71
C SER A 42 -6.66 -5.24 0.43
N PHE A 43 -6.15 -4.01 0.64
CA PHE A 43 -6.71 -3.05 1.59
C PHE A 43 -8.18 -2.72 1.27
N VAL A 44 -8.48 -2.32 0.02
CA VAL A 44 -9.85 -1.93 -0.38
C VAL A 44 -10.83 -3.09 -0.21
N THR A 45 -10.46 -4.29 -0.65
CA THR A 45 -11.28 -5.49 -0.50
C THR A 45 -11.49 -5.84 0.96
N GLY A 46 -10.44 -5.80 1.77
CA GLY A 46 -10.51 -6.08 3.20
C GLY A 46 -11.44 -5.13 3.96
N VAL A 47 -11.32 -3.82 3.71
CA VAL A 47 -12.23 -2.81 4.28
C VAL A 47 -13.67 -3.07 3.87
N SER A 48 -13.92 -3.39 2.59
CA SER A 48 -15.28 -3.64 2.08
C SER A 48 -15.92 -4.85 2.75
N MET A 49 -15.17 -5.95 2.90
CA MET A 49 -15.67 -7.17 3.55
C MET A 49 -16.00 -6.95 5.03
N LEU A 50 -15.13 -6.26 5.78
CA LEU A 50 -15.37 -6.00 7.19
C LEU A 50 -16.54 -5.04 7.42
N GLN A 51 -16.75 -4.08 6.51
CA GLN A 51 -17.93 -3.23 6.53
C GLN A 51 -19.22 -4.03 6.27
N GLU A 52 -19.23 -4.90 5.26
CA GLU A 52 -20.39 -5.76 4.97
C GLU A 52 -20.71 -6.69 6.14
N GLU A 53 -19.69 -7.31 6.75
CA GLU A 53 -19.88 -8.16 7.92
C GLU A 53 -20.42 -7.37 9.13
N ASN A 54 -19.91 -6.15 9.35
CA ASN A 54 -20.36 -5.29 10.44
C ASN A 54 -21.83 -4.88 10.28
N ASP A 55 -22.22 -4.52 9.05
CA ASP A 55 -23.60 -4.16 8.71
C ASP A 55 -24.56 -5.35 8.82
N THR A 56 -24.08 -6.56 8.50
CA THR A 56 -24.91 -7.79 8.46
C THR A 56 -25.06 -8.43 9.83
N HIS A 57 -23.99 -8.49 10.62
CA HIS A 57 -23.95 -9.27 11.85
C HIS A 57 -24.02 -8.42 13.11
N GLY A 58 -23.81 -7.10 13.02
CA GLY A 58 -23.84 -6.19 14.17
C GLY A 58 -22.82 -6.59 15.22
N TYR A 59 -21.54 -6.30 14.97
CA TYR A 59 -20.47 -6.61 15.92
C TYR A 59 -20.63 -5.82 17.23
N PHE A 60 -20.21 -6.43 18.36
CA PHE A 60 -20.17 -5.76 19.66
C PHE A 60 -19.21 -4.55 19.66
N ASP A 61 -18.13 -4.64 18.88
CA ASP A 61 -17.24 -3.53 18.54
C ASP A 61 -17.22 -3.37 17.01
N PRO A 62 -17.88 -2.35 16.45
CA PRO A 62 -18.02 -2.20 15.01
C PRO A 62 -16.70 -1.77 14.35
N PHE A 63 -16.36 -2.40 13.23
CA PHE A 63 -15.25 -1.96 12.37
C PHE A 63 -15.49 -0.50 11.94
N CYS A 64 -14.60 0.40 12.35
CA CYS A 64 -14.82 1.84 12.29
C CYS A 64 -13.74 2.60 11.52
N ASP A 65 -13.94 3.91 11.32
CA ASP A 65 -13.00 4.76 10.60
C ASP A 65 -11.57 4.72 11.18
N LYS A 66 -11.42 4.52 12.50
CA LYS A 66 -10.09 4.41 13.13
C LYS A 66 -9.35 3.14 12.68
N ASP A 67 -10.06 2.04 12.51
CA ASP A 67 -9.49 0.77 12.06
C ASP A 67 -9.05 0.88 10.60
N ILE A 68 -9.86 1.55 9.76
CA ILE A 68 -9.52 1.86 8.38
C ILE A 68 -8.23 2.69 8.31
N VAL A 69 -8.09 3.73 9.14
CA VAL A 69 -6.88 4.55 9.18
C VAL A 69 -5.68 3.76 9.70
N ALA A 70 -5.84 2.94 10.73
CA ALA A 70 -4.76 2.10 11.24
C ALA A 70 -4.25 1.12 10.17
N TRP A 71 -5.17 0.44 9.48
CA TRP A 71 -4.80 -0.50 8.42
C TRP A 71 -4.18 0.21 7.20
N LYS A 72 -4.62 1.43 6.88
CA LYS A 72 -3.96 2.27 5.89
C LYS A 72 -2.48 2.49 6.25
N VAL A 73 -2.19 2.84 7.50
CA VAL A 73 -0.80 3.05 7.98
C VAL A 73 0.03 1.77 7.84
N GLU A 74 -0.50 0.62 8.26
CA GLU A 74 0.17 -0.67 8.10
C GLU A 74 0.45 -1.02 6.63
N THR A 75 -0.51 -0.73 5.74
CA THR A 75 -0.38 -0.96 4.30
C THR A 75 0.70 -0.05 3.70
N ALA A 76 0.74 1.23 4.11
CA ALA A 76 1.78 2.16 3.69
C ALA A 76 3.18 1.70 4.15
N GLU A 77 3.32 1.20 5.38
CA GLU A 77 4.59 0.64 5.85
C GLU A 77 5.05 -0.59 5.06
N LYS A 78 4.12 -1.48 4.68
CA LYS A 78 4.43 -2.64 3.85
C LYS A 78 4.93 -2.22 2.48
N ILE A 79 4.24 -1.27 1.83
CA ILE A 79 4.63 -0.70 0.55
C ILE A 79 6.04 -0.10 0.66
N PHE A 80 6.29 0.72 1.70
CA PHE A 80 7.58 1.36 1.92
C PHE A 80 8.73 0.35 2.12
N LYS A 81 8.59 -0.58 3.07
CA LYS A 81 9.63 -1.60 3.36
C LYS A 81 9.97 -2.44 2.13
N MET A 82 8.97 -2.75 1.31
CA MET A 82 9.16 -3.51 0.08
C MET A 82 9.94 -2.71 -0.96
N LEU A 83 9.62 -1.42 -1.13
CA LEU A 83 10.32 -0.52 -2.03
C LEU A 83 11.78 -0.30 -1.60
N GLU A 84 12.00 0.00 -0.32
CA GLU A 84 13.33 0.16 0.27
C GLU A 84 14.21 -1.08 0.05
N SER A 85 13.68 -2.29 0.32
CA SER A 85 14.46 -3.53 0.19
C SER A 85 14.99 -3.78 -1.22
N ILE A 86 14.25 -3.38 -2.26
CA ILE A 86 14.63 -3.64 -3.65
C ILE A 86 15.53 -2.50 -4.17
N ILE A 87 15.35 -1.25 -3.73
CA ILE A 87 16.30 -0.15 -4.00
C ILE A 87 17.68 -0.50 -3.44
N VAL A 88 17.76 -0.93 -2.18
CA VAL A 88 19.01 -1.37 -1.57
C VAL A 88 19.63 -2.53 -2.35
N ARG A 89 18.82 -3.48 -2.83
CA ARG A 89 19.32 -4.58 -3.68
C ARG A 89 19.89 -4.08 -5.01
N TYR A 90 19.27 -3.07 -5.61
CA TYR A 90 19.76 -2.46 -6.84
C TYR A 90 21.09 -1.74 -6.66
N GLU A 91 21.22 -0.91 -5.63
CA GLU A 91 22.46 -0.18 -5.35
C GLU A 91 23.64 -1.15 -5.12
N ASN A 92 23.39 -2.23 -4.38
CA ASN A 92 24.38 -3.29 -4.17
C ASN A 92 24.79 -3.99 -5.49
N ASN A 93 23.84 -4.23 -6.40
CA ASN A 93 24.12 -4.83 -7.70
C ASN A 93 24.94 -3.88 -8.59
N LEU A 94 24.63 -2.57 -8.59
CA LEU A 94 25.41 -1.57 -9.30
C LEU A 94 26.86 -1.50 -8.78
N GLN A 95 27.05 -1.45 -7.46
CA GLN A 95 28.38 -1.43 -6.86
C GLN A 95 29.21 -2.65 -7.29
N ARG A 96 28.61 -3.84 -7.32
CA ARG A 96 29.26 -5.06 -7.81
C ARG A 96 29.60 -5.00 -9.30
N ALA A 97 28.74 -4.40 -10.12
CA ALA A 97 28.98 -4.26 -11.54
C ALA A 97 30.09 -3.25 -11.86
N VAL A 98 30.31 -2.24 -11.01
CA VAL A 98 31.39 -1.24 -11.15
C VAL A 98 32.76 -1.78 -10.70
N LEU A 99 32.78 -2.73 -9.76
CA LEU A 99 34.00 -3.31 -9.20
C LEU A 99 34.57 -4.50 -10.01
N ASN A 100 33.83 -4.99 -11.01
CA ASN A 100 34.26 -6.04 -11.94
C ASN A 100 34.52 -5.47 -13.34
#